data_AF-A0A376ML39-F1
#
_entry.id   AF-A0A376ML39-F1
#
_cell.length_a   1.000
_cell.length_b   1.000
_cell.length_c   1.000
_cell.angle_alpha   90.00
_cell.angle_beta   90.00
_cell.angle_gamma   90.00
#
_symmetry.space_group_name_H-M   'P 1'
#
loop_
_entity.id
_entity.type
_entity.pdbx_description
1 polymer ?
#
loop_
_entity_poly.entity_id
_entity_poly.type
_entity_poly.pdbx_seq_one_letter_code
_entity_poly.pdbx_strand_id
1 'polypeptide(L)' 'MAMGIPLTRVALNASDERSWSQLLLSTEQFWQQLPGTGSGRARQVIEWKENAQIKKLGSWLAAQQITGFEP' A
#
# COMPACT_ATOMS: atom_id res chain seq x y z
N MET A 1 1.37 7.49 4.22
CA MET A 1 1.25 6.50 5.33
C MET A 1 2.49 5.63 5.38
N ALA A 2 2.90 5.13 6.55
CA ALA A 2 4.04 4.23 6.69
C ALA A 2 3.67 2.99 7.50
N MET A 3 3.26 1.90 6.83
CA MET A 3 2.98 0.60 7.45
C MET A 3 3.98 -0.49 7.07
N GLY A 4 5.18 -0.10 6.63
CA GLY A 4 6.17 -1.07 6.14
C GLY A 4 5.79 -1.71 4.81
N ILE A 5 5.13 -0.95 3.92
CA ILE A 5 4.84 -1.39 2.55
C ILE A 5 6.19 -1.77 1.90
N PRO A 6 6.31 -2.94 1.25
CA PRO A 6 7.56 -3.43 0.67
C PRO A 6 7.91 -2.70 -0.65
N LEU A 7 8.02 -1.37 -0.57
CA LEU A 7 8.35 -0.47 -1.66
C LEU A 7 9.65 0.26 -1.36
N THR A 8 10.33 0.68 -2.43
CA THR A 8 11.45 1.60 -2.29
C THR A 8 10.95 2.99 -1.92
N ARG A 9 11.80 3.81 -1.31
CA ARG A 9 11.48 5.23 -1.05
C ARG A 9 11.16 6.00 -2.35
N VAL A 10 11.77 5.62 -3.47
CA VAL A 10 11.51 6.21 -4.78
C VAL A 10 10.11 5.84 -5.29
N ALA A 11 9.72 4.57 -5.18
CA ALA A 11 8.37 4.12 -5.52
C ALA A 11 7.31 4.71 -4.58
N LEU A 12 7.59 4.84 -3.29
CA LEU A 12 6.71 5.50 -2.31
C LEU A 12 6.48 6.98 -2.66
N ASN A 13 7.53 7.69 -3.08
CA ASN A 13 7.41 9.10 -3.49
C ASN A 13 6.72 9.26 -4.85
N ALA A 14 6.81 8.26 -5.73
CA ALA A 14 6.17 8.25 -7.04
C ALA A 14 4.71 7.74 -7.00
N SER A 15 4.32 7.04 -5.94
CA SER A 15 2.95 6.61 -5.74
C SER A 15 2.08 7.80 -5.35
N ASP A 16 1.04 8.06 -6.12
CA ASP A 16 0.01 9.06 -5.81
C ASP A 16 -1.01 8.59 -4.78
N GLU A 17 -0.84 7.39 -4.22
CA GLU A 17 -1.72 6.87 -3.18
C GLU A 17 -1.60 7.68 -1.90
N ARG A 18 -2.67 8.39 -1.58
CA ARG A 18 -2.76 9.23 -0.38
C ARG A 18 -3.68 8.61 0.68
N SER A 19 -4.47 7.60 0.31
CA SER A 19 -5.35 6.88 1.23
C SER A 19 -5.13 5.37 1.23
N TRP A 20 -5.46 4.75 2.37
CA TRP A 20 -5.44 3.32 2.57
C TRP A 20 -6.42 2.60 1.62
N SER A 21 -7.56 3.22 1.36
CA SER A 21 -8.54 2.75 0.39
C SER A 21 -7.96 2.68 -1.03
N GLN A 22 -7.21 3.71 -1.46
CA GLN A 22 -6.53 3.70 -2.76
C GLN A 22 -5.48 2.58 -2.84
N LEU A 23 -4.69 2.38 -1.79
CA LEU A 23 -3.70 1.31 -1.73
C LEU A 23 -4.32 -0.08 -1.89
N LEU A 24 -5.43 -0.33 -1.19
CA LEU A 24 -6.13 -1.61 -1.28
C LEU A 24 -6.66 -1.88 -2.70
N LEU A 25 -7.14 -0.83 -3.38
CA LEU A 25 -7.66 -0.89 -4.74
C LEU A 25 -6.56 -1.05 -5.81
N SER A 26 -5.31 -0.68 -5.50
CA SER A 26 -4.23 -0.73 -6.46
C SER A 26 -3.84 -2.14 -6.88
N THR A 27 -3.71 -2.33 -8.18
CA THR A 27 -3.41 -3.62 -8.80
C THR A 27 -1.91 -3.86 -8.89
N GLU A 28 -1.52 -5.11 -9.16
CA GLU A 28 -0.11 -5.43 -9.39
C GLU A 28 0.49 -4.60 -10.53
N GLN A 29 -0.29 -4.34 -11.58
CA GLN A 29 0.12 -3.54 -12.74
C GLN A 29 0.43 -2.09 -12.36
N PHE A 30 -0.36 -1.48 -11.47
CA PHE A 30 -0.08 -0.15 -10.95
C PHE A 30 1.29 -0.11 -10.27
N TRP A 31 1.56 -1.10 -9.41
CA TRP A 31 2.84 -1.20 -8.72
C TRP A 31 4.00 -1.42 -9.67
N GLN A 32 3.82 -2.24 -10.72
CA GLN A 32 4.86 -2.50 -11.73
C GLN A 32 5.25 -1.25 -12.55
N GLN A 33 4.37 -0.26 -12.64
CA GLN A 33 4.65 1.01 -13.33
C GLN A 33 5.52 1.95 -12.50
N LEU A 34 5.66 1.70 -11.19
CA LEU A 34 6.46 2.56 -10.32
C LEU A 34 7.96 2.33 -10.50
N PRO A 35 8.77 3.40 -10.43
CA PRO A 35 10.22 3.31 -10.58
C PRO A 35 10.83 2.39 -9.51
N GLY A 36 11.56 1.38 -9.97
CA GLY A 36 12.20 0.40 -9.10
C GLY A 36 11.26 -0.66 -8.53
N THR A 37 10.04 -0.80 -9.05
CA THR A 37 9.09 -1.83 -8.63
C THR A 37 8.82 -2.77 -9.80
N GLY A 38 9.62 -3.82 -9.94
CA GLY A 38 9.35 -4.89 -10.92
C GLY A 38 8.27 -5.87 -10.43
N SER A 39 7.96 -6.88 -11.25
CA SER A 39 6.94 -7.91 -10.94
C SER A 39 7.11 -8.58 -9.57
N GLY A 40 8.34 -8.92 -9.18
CA GLY A 40 8.62 -9.53 -7.87
C GLY A 40 8.22 -8.62 -6.69
N ARG A 41 8.57 -7.33 -6.75
CA ARG A 41 8.17 -6.37 -5.69
C ARG A 41 6.69 -6.06 -5.74
N ALA A 42 6.12 -5.90 -6.94
CA ALA A 42 4.69 -5.66 -7.09
C ALA A 42 3.88 -6.80 -6.45
N ARG A 43 4.28 -8.06 -6.70
CA ARG A 43 3.68 -9.22 -6.06
C ARG A 43 3.85 -9.22 -4.53
N GLN A 44 5.03 -8.85 -4.02
CA GLN A 44 5.22 -8.70 -2.56
C GLN A 44 4.28 -7.65 -1.96
N VAL A 45 4.00 -6.56 -2.67
CA VAL A 45 3.03 -5.55 -2.22
C VAL A 45 1.62 -6.12 -2.22
N ILE A 46 1.24 -6.90 -3.23
CA ILE A 46 -0.05 -7.60 -3.27
C ILE A 46 -0.16 -8.61 -2.11
N GLU A 47 0.84 -9.46 -1.91
CA GLU A 47 0.84 -10.44 -0.81
C GLU A 47 0.80 -9.74 0.57
N TRP A 48 1.52 -8.63 0.71
CA TRP A 48 1.51 -7.81 1.93
C TRP A 48 0.13 -7.18 2.19
N LYS A 49 -0.51 -6.57 1.18
CA LYS A 49 -1.83 -5.94 1.37
C LYS A 49 -2.94 -6.98 1.58
N GLU A 50 -2.80 -8.17 0.99
CA GLU A 50 -3.77 -9.25 1.13
C GLU A 50 -3.67 -9.95 2.50
N ASN A 51 -2.57 -9.75 3.23
CA ASN A 51 -2.37 -10.29 4.56
C ASN A 51 -3.47 -9.82 5.54
N ALA A 52 -4.15 -10.78 6.16
CA ALA A 52 -5.24 -10.53 7.10
C ALA A 52 -4.85 -9.63 8.29
N GLN A 53 -3.62 -9.72 8.78
CA GLN A 53 -3.12 -8.87 9.85
C GLN A 53 -2.95 -7.42 9.39
N ILE A 54 -2.46 -7.20 8.17
CA ILE A 54 -2.30 -5.87 7.57
C ILE A 54 -3.66 -5.23 7.32
N LYS A 55 -4.63 -6.00 6.79
CA LYS A 55 -6.02 -5.54 6.64
C LYS A 55 -6.63 -5.13 7.99
N LYS A 56 -6.47 -5.96 9.01
CA LYS A 56 -6.98 -5.67 10.37
C LYS A 56 -6.31 -4.44 10.98
N LEU A 57 -5.01 -4.26 10.78
CA LEU A 57 -4.29 -3.07 11.22
C LEU A 57 -4.80 -1.81 10.50
N GLY A 58 -4.96 -1.87 9.18
CA GLY A 58 -5.52 -0.78 8.40
C GLY A 58 -6.92 -0.38 8.86
N SER A 59 -7.81 -1.36 9.10
CA SER A 59 -9.14 -1.09 9.66
C SER A 59 -9.11 -0.52 11.07
N TRP A 60 -8.16 -0.94 11.91
CA TRP A 60 -7.99 -0.38 13.26
C TRP A 60 -7.48 1.05 13.22
N LEU A 61 -6.52 1.37 12.35
CA LEU A 61 -6.03 2.75 12.15
C LEU A 61 -7.12 3.66 11.57
N ALA A 62 -7.95 3.13 10.66
CA ALA A 62 -9.12 3.82 10.14
C ALA A 62 -10.13 4.15 11.24
N ALA A 63 -10.41 3.20 12.14
CA ALA A 63 -11.27 3.42 13.30
C ALA A 63 -10.73 4.45 14.29
N GLN A 64 -9.42 4.72 14.27
CA GLN A 64 -8.80 5.79 15.06
C GLN A 64 -8.76 7.14 14.35
N GLN A 65 -9.37 7.26 13.16
CA GLN A 65 -9.37 8.48 12.35
C GLN A 65 -7.96 9.03 12.07
N ILE A 66 -6.99 8.12 11.89
CA ILE A 66 -5.65 8.53 11.50
C ILE A 66 -5.71 8.97 10.04
N THR A 67 -5.29 10.21 9.79
CA THR A 67 -5.29 10.82 8.46
C THR A 67 -4.60 9.91 7.43
N GLY A 68 -5.32 9.61 6.34
CA GLY A 68 -4.89 8.70 5.29
C GLY A 68 -5.40 7.26 5.45
N PHE A 69 -5.89 6.84 6.62
CA PHE A 69 -6.55 5.54 6.82
C PHE A 69 -8.07 5.61 6.79
N GLU A 70 -8.60 6.82 6.81
CA GLU A 70 -10.03 7.09 6.72
C GLU A 70 -10.59 6.61 5.36
N PRO A 71 -11.84 6.11 5.33
CA PRO A 71 -12.46 5.55 4.13
C PRO A 71 -12.55 6.52 2.96
#